data_AF-A0A6G0WNK8-F1
#
_entry.id   AF-A0A6G0WNK8-F1
#
_cell.length_a   1.000
_cell.length_b   1.000
_cell.length_c   1.000
_cell.angle_alpha   90.00
_cell.angle_beta   90.00
_cell.angle_gamma   90.00
#
_symmetry.space_group_name_H-M   'P 1'
#
loop_
_entity.id
_entity.type
_entity.pdbx_description
1 polymer ?
#
loop_
_entity_poly.entity_id
_entity_poly.type
_entity_poly.pdbx_seq_one_letter_code
_entity_poly.pdbx_strand_id
1 'polypeptide(L)'
;MWTVPLAAWPSSEERRGRLVLNRCPHCNGEYGSASLSIHVARCRAKNEIITAVIDAIKPKQVPTLASMCIKFILGNMQVSCINGLYAQPMHQTWLIASLPEEVLQQVMMHIVHRHQVISAKHQSHKLQLKQLKDRIVSLEHLADENRILRRHRERVDQVIAHKNSQDEHRVKEMNAVRTQLLATNAAIQKAVEEIHRLKRTHETDQLTIKSLRNRLNDPTRHRIVPPRKVEKPEKVERPEKAERPEKAERPERTTKTFVAPI
;
A
#
# COMPACT_ATOMS: atom_id res chain seq x y z
N MET A 1 16.27 38.62 38.23
CA MET A 1 16.84 39.83 37.59
C MET A 1 17.51 39.41 36.29
N TRP A 2 16.87 39.69 35.16
CA TRP A 2 17.48 39.64 33.83
C TRP A 2 17.04 40.92 33.12
N THR A 3 17.93 41.91 33.09
CA THR A 3 17.73 43.18 32.40
C THR A 3 18.17 42.99 30.94
N VAL A 4 17.21 42.92 30.04
CA VAL A 4 17.44 42.93 28.59
C VAL A 4 17.71 44.39 28.18
N PRO A 5 18.86 44.72 27.57
CA PRO A 5 19.10 46.06 27.07
C PRO A 5 18.20 46.30 25.85
N LEU A 6 17.35 47.32 25.94
CA LEU A 6 16.61 47.90 24.81
C LEU A 6 17.61 48.66 23.93
N ALA A 7 18.41 47.94 23.16
CA ALA A 7 19.12 48.50 22.03
C ALA A 7 18.12 48.80 20.91
N ALA A 8 18.32 49.97 20.30
CA ALA A 8 17.52 50.56 19.25
C ALA A 8 16.93 49.55 18.25
N TRP A 9 15.61 49.61 18.10
CA TRP A 9 14.93 49.06 16.93
C TRP A 9 15.51 49.78 15.70
N PRO A 10 16.06 49.08 14.70
CA PRO A 10 16.50 49.74 13.49
C PRO A 10 15.28 50.33 12.79
N SER A 11 15.43 51.60 12.38
CA SER A 11 14.45 52.37 11.63
C SER A 11 13.87 51.55 10.47
N SER A 12 12.58 51.73 10.20
CA SER A 12 11.82 51.05 9.14
C SER A 12 12.35 51.26 7.71
N GLU A 13 13.42 52.04 7.53
CA GLU A 13 14.03 52.34 6.24
C GLU A 13 15.07 51.31 5.77
N GLU A 14 15.73 50.56 6.66
CA GLU A 14 16.76 49.57 6.26
C GLU A 14 16.16 48.25 5.71
N ARG A 15 14.83 48.07 5.83
CA ARG A 15 14.12 46.93 5.23
C ARG A 15 13.64 47.18 3.79
N ARG A 16 13.96 48.32 3.18
CA ARG A 16 13.82 48.52 1.73
C ARG A 16 15.11 48.08 1.03
N GLY A 17 15.39 46.78 1.09
CA GLY A 17 16.26 46.15 0.12
C GLY A 17 15.78 46.57 -1.27
N ARG A 18 16.59 47.37 -1.95
CA ARG A 18 16.36 47.90 -3.30
C ARG A 18 15.85 46.75 -4.18
N LEU A 19 14.54 46.75 -4.49
CA LEU A 19 13.94 45.75 -5.38
C LEU A 19 14.61 45.90 -6.73
N VAL A 20 15.59 45.05 -7.03
CA VAL A 20 16.25 45.02 -8.34
C VAL A 20 15.20 44.52 -9.33
N LEU A 21 14.64 45.43 -10.10
CA LEU A 21 13.75 45.12 -11.20
C LEU A 21 14.59 44.68 -12.39
N ASN A 22 14.30 43.48 -12.88
CA ASN A 22 14.94 42.92 -14.05
C ASN A 22 13.97 42.99 -15.24
N ARG A 23 14.49 43.25 -16.43
CA ARG A 23 13.69 43.39 -17.65
C ARG A 23 13.47 42.05 -18.33
N CYS A 24 12.25 41.80 -18.77
CA CYS A 24 11.92 40.63 -19.59
C CYS A 24 12.50 40.79 -21.00
N PRO A 25 13.27 39.83 -21.53
CA PRO A 25 13.87 39.92 -22.87
C PRO A 25 12.85 39.83 -24.02
N HIS A 26 11.58 39.48 -23.73
CA HIS A 26 10.55 39.25 -24.73
C HIS A 26 9.55 40.41 -24.87
N CYS A 27 9.32 41.20 -23.81
CA CYS A 27 8.40 42.33 -23.81
C CYS A 27 9.00 43.62 -23.21
N ASN A 28 10.25 43.57 -22.73
CA ASN A 28 10.96 44.64 -22.05
C ASN A 28 10.28 45.21 -20.78
N GLY A 29 9.25 44.55 -20.25
CA GLY A 29 8.63 44.91 -18.98
C GLY A 29 9.55 44.66 -17.78
N GLU A 30 9.44 45.51 -16.76
CA GLU A 30 10.22 45.43 -15.52
C GLU A 30 9.52 44.58 -14.46
N TYR A 31 10.20 43.56 -13.94
CA TYR A 31 9.66 42.61 -12.98
C TYR A 31 10.64 42.38 -11.83
N GLY A 32 10.13 42.13 -10.63
CA GLY A 32 10.95 41.66 -9.51
C GLY A 32 11.54 40.27 -9.80
N SER A 33 12.66 39.94 -9.17
CA SER A 33 13.40 38.70 -9.43
C SER A 33 12.55 37.42 -9.33
N ALA A 34 11.59 37.37 -8.40
CA ALA A 34 10.69 36.22 -8.25
C ALA A 34 9.56 36.16 -9.30
N SER A 35 9.10 37.31 -9.81
CA SER A 35 8.02 37.37 -10.80
C SER A 35 8.52 37.31 -12.24
N LEU A 36 9.80 37.60 -12.48
CA LEU A 36 10.40 37.56 -13.82
C LEU A 36 10.35 36.15 -14.42
N SER A 37 10.74 35.11 -13.68
CA SER A 37 10.77 33.73 -14.20
C SER A 37 9.38 33.23 -14.63
N ILE A 38 8.36 33.55 -13.84
CA ILE A 38 6.94 33.24 -14.13
C ILE A 38 6.46 34.02 -15.36
N HIS A 39 6.82 35.30 -15.45
CA HIS A 39 6.48 36.13 -16.58
C HIS A 39 7.16 35.66 -17.87
N VAL A 40 8.47 35.40 -17.85
CA VAL A 40 9.27 34.99 -19.01
C VAL A 40 8.71 33.71 -19.62
N ALA A 41 8.32 32.72 -18.81
CA ALA A 41 7.69 31.49 -19.29
C ALA A 41 6.37 31.77 -20.05
N ARG A 42 5.50 32.64 -19.52
CA ARG A 42 4.23 33.01 -20.17
C ARG A 42 4.42 33.92 -21.39
N CYS A 43 5.39 34.82 -21.32
CA CYS A 43 5.68 35.78 -22.39
C CYS A 43 6.33 35.10 -23.59
N ARG A 44 7.24 34.16 -23.35
CA ARG A 44 7.82 33.30 -24.39
C ARG A 44 6.75 32.52 -25.14
N ALA A 45 5.82 31.87 -24.42
CA ALA A 45 4.73 31.13 -25.05
C ALA A 45 3.84 32.01 -25.94
N LYS A 46 3.58 33.28 -25.54
CA LYS A 46 2.83 34.23 -26.38
C LYS A 46 3.61 34.70 -27.61
N ASN A 47 4.92 34.97 -27.47
CA ASN A 47 5.75 35.38 -28.60
C ASN A 47 6.00 34.24 -29.59
N GLU A 48 6.12 32.98 -29.15
CA GLU A 48 6.22 31.82 -30.05
C GLU A 48 4.97 31.68 -30.93
N ILE A 49 3.78 31.96 -30.39
CA ILE A 49 2.52 31.99 -31.16
C ILE A 49 2.53 33.13 -32.19
N ILE A 50 2.94 34.33 -31.80
CA ILE A 50 3.00 35.49 -32.71
C ILE A 50 4.02 35.25 -33.83
N THR A 51 5.18 34.70 -33.51
CA THR A 51 6.22 34.37 -34.51
C THR A 51 5.73 33.30 -35.47
N ALA A 52 5.03 32.27 -34.98
CA ALA A 52 4.42 31.24 -35.82
C ALA A 52 3.30 31.79 -36.75
N VAL A 53 2.53 32.78 -36.29
CA VAL A 53 1.51 33.46 -37.11
C VAL A 53 2.16 34.32 -38.19
N ILE A 54 3.25 35.02 -37.89
CA ILE A 54 3.98 35.84 -38.87
C ILE A 54 4.68 34.96 -39.92
N ASP A 55 5.27 33.83 -39.53
CA ASP A 55 5.84 32.85 -40.47
C ASP A 55 4.80 32.15 -41.35
N ALA A 56 3.53 32.11 -40.91
CA ALA A 56 2.40 31.63 -41.71
C ALA A 56 1.90 32.65 -42.74
N ILE A 57 2.27 33.93 -42.60
CA ILE A 57 1.97 35.02 -43.57
C ILE A 57 3.16 35.18 -44.53
N LYS A 58 3.67 34.08 -45.06
CA LYS A 58 4.40 34.15 -46.34
C LYS A 58 3.34 34.31 -47.42
N PRO A 59 3.48 35.28 -48.36
CA PRO A 59 2.53 35.43 -49.44
C PRO A 59 2.51 34.11 -50.22
N LYS A 60 1.43 33.35 -50.08
CA LYS A 60 1.21 32.13 -50.87
C LYS A 60 1.14 32.60 -52.31
N GLN A 61 2.24 32.44 -53.06
CA GLN A 61 2.23 32.63 -54.50
C GLN A 61 1.05 31.83 -55.06
N VAL A 62 0.14 32.52 -55.75
CA VAL A 62 -1.00 31.87 -56.39
C VAL A 62 -0.41 30.82 -57.32
N PRO A 63 -0.69 29.51 -57.10
CA PRO A 63 -0.13 28.48 -57.92
C PRO A 63 -0.57 28.72 -59.37
N THR A 64 0.37 28.58 -60.30
CA THR A 64 0.07 28.71 -61.73
C THR A 64 -1.05 27.75 -62.12
N LEU A 65 -1.84 28.09 -63.14
CA LEU A 65 -2.89 27.21 -63.65
C LEU A 65 -2.33 25.81 -63.96
N ALA A 66 -1.14 25.74 -64.56
CA ALA A 66 -0.41 24.49 -64.77
C ALA A 66 -0.18 23.71 -63.47
N SER A 67 0.29 24.37 -62.40
CA SER A 67 0.47 23.73 -61.08
C SER A 67 -0.85 23.22 -60.49
N MET A 68 -1.95 23.95 -60.67
CA MET A 68 -3.27 23.51 -60.22
C MET A 68 -3.81 22.32 -61.03
N CYS A 69 -3.67 22.35 -62.35
CA CYS A 69 -4.04 21.24 -63.23
C CYS A 69 -3.21 19.99 -62.91
N ILE A 70 -1.89 20.13 -62.72
CA ILE A 70 -1.01 19.03 -62.32
C ILE A 70 -1.44 18.48 -60.96
N LYS A 71 -1.68 19.32 -59.95
CA LYS A 71 -2.17 18.86 -58.63
C LYS A 71 -3.52 18.15 -58.72
N PHE A 72 -4.44 18.65 -59.55
CA PHE A 72 -5.76 18.04 -59.74
C PHE A 72 -5.67 16.68 -60.43
N ILE A 73 -4.85 16.58 -61.48
CA ILE A 73 -4.57 15.32 -62.19
C ILE A 73 -3.91 14.34 -61.23
N LEU A 74 -2.87 14.74 -60.50
CA LEU A 74 -2.15 13.89 -59.53
C LEU A 74 -3.05 13.44 -58.37
N GLY A 75 -3.92 14.33 -57.87
CA GLY A 75 -4.85 14.05 -56.78
C GLY A 75 -5.92 13.03 -57.15
N ASN A 76 -6.38 13.06 -58.41
CA ASN A 76 -7.40 12.15 -58.93
C ASN A 76 -6.83 10.97 -59.73
N MET A 77 -5.52 10.93 -59.97
CA MET A 77 -4.87 9.94 -60.84
C MET A 77 -5.19 8.48 -60.44
N GLN A 78 -5.33 8.23 -59.14
CA GLN A 78 -5.63 6.90 -58.65
C GLN A 78 -7.04 6.43 -59.07
N VAL A 79 -8.00 7.35 -59.12
CA VAL A 79 -9.39 7.07 -59.52
C VAL A 79 -9.53 7.12 -61.05
N SER A 80 -8.96 8.13 -61.69
CA SER A 80 -9.16 8.39 -63.12
C SER A 80 -8.27 7.52 -64.02
N CYS A 81 -7.01 7.29 -63.63
CA CYS A 81 -6.03 6.60 -64.48
C CYS A 81 -5.74 5.19 -63.98
N ILE A 82 -5.46 4.99 -62.69
CA ILE A 82 -5.04 3.66 -62.20
C ILE A 82 -6.22 2.68 -62.16
N ASN A 83 -7.34 3.05 -61.55
CA ASN A 83 -8.54 2.18 -61.58
C ASN A 83 -9.12 2.06 -62.99
N GLY A 84 -9.04 3.13 -63.79
CA GLY A 84 -9.43 3.13 -65.20
C GLY A 84 -8.55 2.21 -66.07
N LEU A 85 -7.24 2.11 -65.80
CA LEU A 85 -6.32 1.22 -66.54
C LEU A 85 -6.70 -0.24 -66.39
N TYR A 86 -7.24 -0.65 -65.24
CA TYR A 86 -7.74 -2.01 -65.05
C TYR A 86 -9.06 -2.27 -65.79
N ALA A 87 -9.90 -1.24 -65.95
CA ALA A 87 -11.20 -1.37 -66.61
C ALA A 87 -11.13 -1.20 -68.15
N GLN A 88 -10.29 -0.27 -68.63
CA GLN A 88 -10.14 0.12 -70.04
C GLN A 88 -8.68 0.48 -70.36
N PRO A 89 -7.78 -0.51 -70.43
CA PRO A 89 -6.34 -0.27 -70.56
C PRO A 89 -5.97 0.50 -71.82
N MET A 90 -6.60 0.19 -72.97
CA MET A 90 -6.27 0.82 -74.26
C MET A 90 -6.60 2.32 -74.29
N HIS A 91 -7.80 2.70 -73.83
CA HIS A 91 -8.23 4.11 -73.82
C HIS A 91 -7.38 4.94 -72.85
N GLN A 92 -7.10 4.40 -71.66
CA GLN A 92 -6.28 5.06 -70.66
C GLN A 92 -4.81 5.16 -71.09
N THR A 93 -4.28 4.14 -71.77
CA THR A 93 -2.92 4.18 -72.33
C THR A 93 -2.81 5.26 -73.39
N TRP A 94 -3.81 5.40 -74.26
CA TRP A 94 -3.84 6.47 -75.26
C TRP A 94 -3.90 7.86 -74.62
N LEU A 95 -4.76 8.04 -73.60
CA LEU A 95 -4.85 9.30 -72.85
C LEU A 95 -3.50 9.66 -72.20
N ILE A 96 -2.83 8.69 -71.57
CA ILE A 96 -1.52 8.89 -70.94
C ILE A 96 -0.46 9.23 -72.01
N ALA A 97 -0.47 8.55 -73.16
CA ALA A 97 0.46 8.81 -74.27
C ALA A 97 0.23 10.18 -74.94
N SER A 98 -0.97 10.76 -74.80
CA SER A 98 -1.30 12.10 -75.32
C SER A 98 -0.84 13.25 -74.42
N LEU A 99 -0.35 12.96 -73.20
CA LEU A 99 0.15 13.98 -72.28
C LEU A 99 1.51 14.54 -72.73
N PRO A 100 1.79 15.85 -72.51
CA PRO A 100 3.13 16.40 -72.70
C PRO A 100 4.17 15.66 -71.86
N GLU A 101 5.39 15.54 -72.37
CA GLU A 101 6.47 14.77 -71.75
C GLU A 101 6.76 15.24 -70.31
N GLU A 102 6.75 16.55 -70.08
CA GLU A 102 7.01 17.14 -68.76
C GLU A 102 5.92 16.76 -67.73
N VAL A 103 4.67 16.65 -68.19
CA VAL A 103 3.54 16.24 -67.33
C VAL A 103 3.65 14.76 -67.01
N LEU A 104 3.98 13.93 -68.00
CA LEU A 104 4.17 12.49 -67.81
C LEU A 104 5.33 12.19 -66.84
N GLN A 105 6.47 12.86 -66.99
CA GLN A 105 7.61 12.72 -66.09
C GLN A 105 7.24 13.08 -64.65
N GLN A 106 6.50 14.18 -64.44
CA GLN A 106 6.03 14.57 -63.10
C GLN A 106 5.05 13.56 -62.50
N VAL A 107 4.11 13.05 -63.32
CA VAL A 107 3.17 11.99 -62.93
C VAL A 107 3.93 10.74 -62.48
N MET A 108 4.89 10.26 -63.27
CA MET A 108 5.69 9.07 -62.93
C MET A 108 6.51 9.29 -61.65
N MET A 109 7.18 10.43 -61.52
CA MET A 109 7.93 10.79 -60.30
C MET A 109 7.03 10.79 -59.06
N HIS A 110 5.81 11.35 -59.15
CA HIS A 110 4.87 11.34 -58.03
C HIS A 110 4.37 9.94 -57.68
N ILE A 111 4.12 9.07 -58.66
CA ILE A 111 3.74 7.67 -58.42
C ILE A 111 4.87 6.95 -57.68
N VAL A 112 6.11 7.06 -58.18
CA VAL A 112 7.29 6.41 -57.59
C VAL A 112 7.52 6.93 -56.17
N HIS A 113 7.52 8.24 -55.96
CA HIS A 113 7.68 8.83 -54.63
C HIS A 113 6.57 8.37 -53.67
N ARG A 114 5.30 8.38 -54.12
CA ARG A 114 4.18 7.90 -53.30
C ARG A 114 4.34 6.41 -52.95
N HIS A 115 4.75 5.58 -53.92
CA HIS A 115 4.99 4.16 -53.70
C HIS A 115 6.13 3.93 -52.70
N GLN A 116 7.23 4.67 -52.80
CA GLN A 116 8.34 4.62 -51.86
C GLN A 116 7.88 5.01 -50.44
N VAL A 117 7.13 6.10 -50.29
CA VAL A 117 6.61 6.54 -48.98
C VAL A 117 5.66 5.51 -48.37
N ILE A 118 4.74 4.96 -49.15
CA ILE A 118 3.81 3.93 -48.67
C ILE A 118 4.57 2.65 -48.30
N SER A 119 5.54 2.24 -49.11
CA SER A 119 6.36 1.04 -48.87
C SER A 119 7.20 1.18 -47.60
N ALA A 120 7.82 2.35 -47.38
CA ALA A 120 8.57 2.63 -46.15
C ALA A 120 7.66 2.58 -44.90
N LYS A 121 6.46 3.17 -44.97
CA LYS A 121 5.46 3.08 -43.89
C LYS A 121 5.01 1.63 -43.65
N HIS A 122 4.75 0.88 -44.72
CA HIS A 122 4.37 -0.53 -44.62
C HIS A 122 5.47 -1.36 -43.95
N GLN A 123 6.74 -1.15 -44.32
CA GLN A 123 7.88 -1.82 -43.68
C GLN A 123 8.01 -1.45 -42.20
N SER A 124 7.81 -0.17 -41.84
CA SER A 124 7.78 0.28 -40.45
C SER A 124 6.68 -0.42 -39.64
N HIS A 125 5.44 -0.43 -40.16
CA HIS A 125 4.32 -1.14 -39.51
C HIS A 125 4.56 -2.65 -39.41
N LYS A 126 5.18 -3.25 -40.43
CA LYS A 126 5.54 -4.68 -40.41
C LYS A 126 6.55 -4.98 -39.29
N LEU A 127 7.53 -4.10 -39.09
CA LEU A 127 8.48 -4.22 -37.99
C LEU A 127 7.81 -4.05 -36.62
N GLN A 128 6.95 -3.03 -36.48
CA GLN A 128 6.18 -2.81 -35.26
C GLN A 128 5.28 -4.01 -34.92
N LEU A 129 4.62 -4.59 -35.92
CA LEU A 129 3.79 -5.78 -35.73
C LEU A 129 4.62 -6.97 -35.26
N LYS A 130 5.83 -7.15 -35.81
CA LYS A 130 6.76 -8.19 -35.35
C LYS A 130 7.15 -7.97 -33.89
N GLN A 131 7.56 -6.75 -33.53
CA GLN A 131 7.91 -6.40 -32.15
C GLN A 131 6.74 -6.62 -31.17
N LEU A 132 5.51 -6.28 -31.57
CA LEU A 132 4.33 -6.52 -30.75
C LEU A 132 4.05 -8.01 -30.57
N LYS A 133 4.23 -8.83 -31.62
CA LYS A 133 4.10 -10.30 -31.51
C LYS A 133 5.14 -10.88 -30.56
N ASP A 134 6.41 -10.46 -30.69
CA ASP A 134 7.48 -10.90 -29.81
C ASP A 134 7.19 -10.50 -28.34
N ARG A 135 6.63 -9.30 -28.12
CA ARG A 135 6.22 -8.83 -26.80
C ARG A 135 5.03 -9.62 -26.22
N ILE A 136 4.07 -10.03 -27.05
CA ILE A 136 2.95 -10.88 -26.63
C ILE A 136 3.48 -12.23 -26.14
N VAL A 137 4.36 -12.87 -26.90
CA VAL A 137 4.98 -14.16 -26.52
C VAL A 137 5.72 -14.04 -25.19
N SER A 138 6.49 -12.97 -24.99
CA SER A 138 7.16 -12.71 -23.71
C SER A 138 6.18 -12.52 -22.56
N LEU A 139 5.04 -11.84 -22.78
CA LEU A 139 4.01 -11.65 -21.76
C LEU A 139 3.27 -12.94 -21.43
N GLU A 140 3.05 -13.81 -22.42
CA GLU A 140 2.48 -15.15 -22.20
C GLU A 140 3.39 -16.00 -21.33
N HIS A 141 4.70 -15.99 -21.60
CA HIS A 141 5.67 -16.69 -20.77
C HIS A 141 5.67 -16.18 -19.32
N LEU A 142 5.69 -14.86 -19.13
CA LEU A 142 5.61 -14.24 -17.80
C LEU A 142 4.29 -14.57 -17.08
N ALA A 143 3.17 -14.70 -17.81
CA ALA A 143 1.89 -15.08 -17.23
C ALA A 143 1.93 -16.53 -16.72
N ASP A 144 2.58 -17.44 -17.45
CA ASP A 144 2.76 -18.83 -17.03
C ASP A 144 3.69 -18.96 -15.82
N GLU A 145 4.79 -18.21 -15.78
CA GLU A 145 5.64 -18.11 -14.59
C GLU A 145 4.86 -17.60 -13.37
N ASN A 146 4.03 -16.57 -13.55
CA ASN A 146 3.17 -16.05 -12.48
C ASN A 146 2.16 -17.09 -11.97
N ARG A 147 1.62 -17.93 -12.86
CA ARG A 147 0.74 -19.04 -12.45
C ARG A 147 1.49 -20.05 -11.57
N ILE A 148 2.73 -20.38 -11.92
CA ILE A 148 3.57 -21.27 -11.11
C ILE A 148 3.84 -20.64 -9.74
N LEU A 149 4.27 -19.37 -9.70
CA LEU A 149 4.53 -18.64 -8.46
C LEU A 149 3.31 -18.56 -7.54
N ARG A 150 2.11 -18.36 -8.09
CA ARG A 150 0.85 -18.39 -7.32
C ARG A 150 0.63 -19.74 -6.65
N ARG A 151 0.84 -20.86 -7.35
CA ARG A 151 0.75 -22.21 -6.75
C ARG A 151 1.82 -22.45 -5.67
N HIS A 152 3.01 -21.88 -5.83
CA HIS A 152 4.04 -21.93 -4.78
C HIS A 152 3.61 -21.14 -3.54
N ARG A 153 3.08 -19.93 -3.74
CA ARG A 153 2.54 -19.10 -2.66
C ARG A 153 1.41 -19.83 -1.91
N GLU A 154 0.45 -20.39 -2.62
CA GLU A 154 -0.65 -21.16 -2.02
C GLU A 154 -0.15 -22.33 -1.16
N ARG A 155 0.86 -23.06 -1.63
CA ARG A 155 1.50 -24.13 -0.84
C ARG A 155 2.16 -23.60 0.43
N VAL A 156 2.84 -22.46 0.35
CA VAL A 156 3.46 -21.83 1.52
C VAL A 156 2.38 -21.36 2.51
N ASP A 157 1.31 -20.73 2.02
CA ASP A 157 0.19 -20.27 2.84
C ASP A 157 -0.49 -21.45 3.58
N GLN A 158 -0.65 -22.61 2.92
CA GLN A 158 -1.14 -23.84 3.55
C GLN A 158 -0.22 -24.34 4.66
N VAL A 159 1.10 -24.34 4.45
CA VAL A 159 2.08 -24.75 5.46
C VAL A 159 2.05 -23.81 6.66
N ILE A 160 1.97 -22.49 6.42
CA ILE A 160 1.87 -21.48 7.48
C ILE A 160 0.57 -21.69 8.28
N ALA A 161 -0.57 -21.87 7.61
CA ALA A 161 -1.84 -22.12 8.28
C ALA A 161 -1.79 -23.39 9.14
N HIS A 162 -1.21 -24.47 8.62
CA HIS A 162 -1.02 -25.70 9.38
C HIS A 162 -0.12 -25.48 10.61
N LYS A 163 1.00 -24.77 10.46
CA LYS A 163 1.89 -24.46 11.58
C LYS A 163 1.24 -23.60 12.64
N ASN A 164 0.49 -22.57 12.25
CA ASN A 164 -0.28 -21.75 13.18
C ASN A 164 -1.27 -22.60 13.98
N SER A 165 -1.99 -23.53 13.34
CA SER A 165 -2.91 -24.44 14.05
C SER A 165 -2.19 -25.36 15.05
N GLN A 166 -0.98 -25.83 14.70
CA GLN A 166 -0.14 -26.62 15.61
C GLN A 166 0.33 -25.78 16.81
N ASP A 167 0.72 -24.54 16.58
CA ASP A 167 1.19 -23.66 17.65
C ASP A 167 0.04 -23.25 18.57
N GLU A 168 -1.17 -23.00 18.03
CA GLU A 168 -2.37 -22.81 18.84
C GLU A 168 -2.67 -24.02 19.72
N HIS A 169 -2.52 -25.25 19.19
CA HIS A 169 -2.68 -26.46 19.98
C HIS A 169 -1.66 -26.54 21.11
N ARG A 170 -0.38 -26.31 20.80
CA ARG A 170 0.72 -26.32 21.78
C ARG A 170 0.52 -25.27 22.88
N VAL A 171 0.03 -24.09 22.53
CA VAL A 171 -0.30 -23.04 23.52
C VAL A 171 -1.42 -23.50 24.44
N LYS A 172 -2.46 -24.16 23.92
CA LYS A 172 -3.55 -24.74 24.75
C LYS A 172 -3.01 -25.82 25.70
N GLU A 173 -2.17 -26.74 25.20
CA GLU A 173 -1.54 -27.77 26.03
C GLU A 173 -0.64 -27.16 27.12
N MET A 174 0.19 -26.19 26.76
CA MET A 174 1.05 -25.47 27.71
C MET A 174 0.21 -24.78 28.80
N ASN A 175 -0.89 -24.15 28.44
CA ASN A 175 -1.79 -23.50 29.40
C ASN A 175 -2.50 -24.53 30.31
N ALA A 176 -2.87 -25.69 29.77
CA ALA A 176 -3.46 -26.78 30.57
C ALA A 176 -2.45 -27.32 31.59
N VAL A 177 -1.21 -27.61 31.16
CA VAL A 177 -0.13 -28.06 32.04
C VAL A 177 0.20 -26.99 33.09
N ARG A 178 0.26 -25.71 32.71
CA ARG A 178 0.46 -24.60 33.65
C ARG A 178 -0.62 -24.56 34.72
N THR A 179 -1.88 -24.74 34.33
CA THR A 179 -3.01 -24.78 35.26
C THR A 179 -2.90 -25.97 36.23
N GLN A 180 -2.54 -27.14 35.72
CA GLN A 180 -2.29 -28.33 36.55
C GLN A 180 -1.14 -28.11 37.54
N LEU A 181 -0.03 -27.52 37.08
CA LEU A 181 1.10 -27.19 37.95
C LEU A 181 0.70 -26.24 39.08
N LEU A 182 -0.08 -25.20 38.78
CA LEU A 182 -0.61 -24.29 39.81
C LEU A 182 -1.51 -25.00 40.82
N ALA A 183 -2.39 -25.90 40.34
CA ALA A 183 -3.26 -26.69 41.21
C ALA A 183 -2.47 -27.65 42.12
N THR A 184 -1.46 -28.34 41.58
CA THR A 184 -0.58 -29.23 42.37
C THR A 184 0.25 -28.45 43.38
N ASN A 185 0.79 -27.28 43.01
CA ASN A 185 1.48 -26.40 43.95
C ASN A 185 0.56 -25.95 45.09
N ALA A 186 -0.70 -25.59 44.80
CA ALA A 186 -1.66 -25.24 45.84
C ALA A 186 -1.98 -26.43 46.76
N ALA A 187 -2.08 -27.66 46.23
CA ALA A 187 -2.27 -28.87 47.03
C ALA A 187 -1.05 -29.17 47.93
N ILE A 188 0.17 -28.99 47.40
CA ILE A 188 1.41 -29.14 48.18
C ILE A 188 1.44 -28.13 49.33
N GLN A 189 1.10 -26.87 49.09
CA GLN A 189 1.06 -25.85 50.15
C GLN A 189 0.07 -26.24 51.26
N LYS A 190 -1.13 -26.70 50.92
CA LYS A 190 -2.11 -27.21 51.91
C LYS A 190 -1.56 -28.40 52.71
N ALA A 191 -0.87 -29.34 52.05
CA ALA A 191 -0.25 -30.47 52.73
C ALA A 191 0.88 -30.04 53.68
N VAL A 192 1.68 -29.05 53.30
CA VAL A 192 2.72 -28.46 54.15
C VAL A 192 2.11 -27.78 55.38
N GLU A 193 1.04 -27.00 55.20
CA GLU A 193 0.30 -26.38 56.31
C GLU A 193 -0.25 -27.43 57.29
N GLU A 194 -0.79 -28.53 56.76
CA GLU A 194 -1.29 -29.64 57.56
C GLU A 194 -0.18 -30.38 58.33
N ILE A 195 0.97 -30.61 57.69
CA ILE A 195 2.16 -31.15 58.38
C ILE A 195 2.57 -30.21 59.52
N HIS A 196 2.57 -28.90 59.31
CA HIS A 196 2.88 -27.92 60.37
C HIS A 196 1.83 -27.93 61.49
N ARG A 197 0.55 -28.18 61.18
CA ARG A 197 -0.51 -28.34 62.18
C ARG A 197 -0.29 -29.60 63.02
N LEU A 198 -0.04 -30.74 62.36
CA LEU A 198 0.20 -32.03 63.01
C LEU A 198 1.48 -32.04 63.87
N LYS A 199 2.54 -31.36 63.43
CA LYS A 199 3.76 -31.18 64.23
C LYS A 199 3.47 -30.45 65.55
N ARG A 200 2.70 -29.35 65.49
CA ARG A 200 2.30 -28.60 66.69
C ARG A 200 1.46 -29.45 67.65
N THR A 201 0.51 -30.23 67.15
CA THR A 201 -0.29 -31.13 68.00
C THR A 201 0.56 -32.25 68.61
N HIS A 202 1.50 -32.80 67.83
CA HIS A 202 2.41 -33.82 68.34
C HIS A 202 3.32 -33.27 69.46
N GLU A 203 3.85 -32.05 69.30
CA GLU A 203 4.63 -31.37 70.34
C GLU A 203 3.81 -31.15 71.62
N THR A 204 2.55 -30.73 71.50
CA THR A 204 1.65 -30.60 72.67
C THR A 204 1.38 -31.95 73.33
N ASP A 205 1.11 -32.99 72.54
CA ASP A 205 0.86 -34.34 73.07
C ASP A 205 2.09 -34.90 73.78
N GLN A 206 3.30 -34.68 73.23
CA GLN A 206 4.55 -35.06 73.88
C GLN A 206 4.71 -34.39 75.25
N LEU A 207 4.41 -33.08 75.35
CA LEU A 207 4.46 -32.35 76.62
C LEU A 207 3.44 -32.91 77.63
N THR A 208 2.22 -33.23 77.17
CA THR A 208 1.18 -33.85 78.01
C THR A 208 1.59 -35.24 78.49
N ILE A 209 2.11 -36.09 77.61
CA ILE A 209 2.61 -37.43 77.96
C ILE A 209 3.75 -37.32 78.98
N LYS A 210 4.69 -36.40 78.78
CA LYS A 210 5.81 -36.18 79.72
C LYS A 210 5.30 -35.74 81.10
N SER A 211 4.31 -34.85 81.16
CA SER A 211 3.66 -34.44 82.40
C SER A 211 2.95 -35.62 83.10
N LEU A 212 2.17 -36.41 82.37
CA LEU A 212 1.50 -37.59 82.93
C LEU A 212 2.49 -38.64 83.44
N ARG A 213 3.57 -38.89 82.70
CA ARG A 213 4.65 -39.80 83.12
C ARG A 213 5.33 -39.33 84.41
N ASN A 214 5.61 -38.03 84.53
CA ASN A 214 6.16 -37.46 85.76
C ASN A 214 5.19 -37.63 86.95
N ARG A 215 3.88 -37.52 86.72
CA ARG A 215 2.86 -37.75 87.77
C ARG A 215 2.75 -39.21 88.19
N LEU A 216 2.99 -40.15 87.28
CA LEU A 216 2.97 -41.60 87.56
C LEU A 216 4.22 -42.08 88.30
N ASN A 217 5.37 -41.45 88.05
CA ASN A 217 6.64 -41.76 88.70
C ASN A 217 6.86 -41.03 90.05
N ASP A 218 5.92 -40.20 90.48
CA ASP A 218 5.94 -39.56 91.80
C ASP A 218 5.37 -40.52 92.86
N PRO A 219 6.20 -41.07 93.79
CA PRO A 219 5.76 -42.11 94.74
C PRO A 219 4.76 -41.63 95.79
N THR A 220 4.40 -40.34 95.81
CA THR A 220 3.80 -39.69 96.98
C THR A 220 2.30 -39.39 96.86
N ARG A 221 1.57 -39.94 95.87
CA ARG A 221 0.15 -39.61 95.68
C ARG A 221 -0.79 -40.81 95.59
N HIS A 222 -1.20 -41.30 96.76
CA HIS A 222 -2.56 -41.81 96.97
C HIS A 222 -3.39 -40.73 97.69
N ARG A 223 -4.14 -39.92 96.93
CA ARG A 223 -5.37 -39.30 97.44
C ARG A 223 -6.29 -38.92 96.29
N ILE A 224 -7.37 -39.68 96.17
CA ILE A 224 -8.51 -39.45 95.28
C ILE A 224 -9.21 -38.18 95.77
N VAL A 225 -9.35 -37.18 94.90
CA VAL A 225 -10.26 -36.04 95.10
C VAL A 225 -11.09 -35.88 93.82
N PRO A 226 -12.44 -35.86 93.90
CA PRO A 226 -13.31 -35.71 92.75
C PRO A 226 -13.48 -34.22 92.38
N PRO A 227 -13.57 -33.83 91.10
CA PRO A 227 -13.86 -32.44 90.77
C PRO A 227 -15.35 -32.18 90.51
N ARG A 228 -15.71 -30.99 90.99
CA ARG A 228 -17.00 -30.32 91.05
C ARG A 228 -17.59 -29.96 89.68
N LYS A 229 -18.91 -29.80 89.71
CA LYS A 229 -19.76 -29.09 88.74
C LYS A 229 -19.18 -27.70 88.42
N VAL A 230 -19.09 -27.37 87.13
CA VAL A 230 -18.85 -26.00 86.63
C VAL A 230 -19.91 -25.68 85.60
N GLU A 231 -20.35 -24.43 85.67
CA GLU A 231 -21.54 -23.83 85.09
C GLU A 231 -21.51 -23.66 83.57
N LYS A 232 -22.74 -23.55 83.03
CA LYS A 232 -23.10 -23.17 81.65
C LYS A 232 -22.35 -21.93 81.17
N PRO A 233 -21.78 -21.96 79.95
CA PRO A 233 -21.61 -20.77 79.14
C PRO A 233 -22.80 -20.54 78.22
N GLU A 234 -22.99 -19.26 77.97
CA GLU A 234 -24.08 -18.53 77.36
C GLU A 234 -24.08 -18.62 75.83
N LYS A 235 -25.28 -18.49 75.24
CA LYS A 235 -25.53 -18.44 73.79
C LYS A 235 -24.80 -17.24 73.16
N VAL A 236 -24.02 -17.47 72.11
CA VAL A 236 -23.62 -16.43 71.14
C VAL A 236 -23.72 -17.00 69.72
N GLU A 237 -24.02 -16.10 68.78
CA GLU A 237 -24.92 -16.22 67.64
C GLU A 237 -24.45 -17.02 66.42
N ARG A 238 -25.48 -17.47 65.71
CA ARG A 238 -25.54 -17.96 64.33
C ARG A 238 -25.01 -16.89 63.35
N PRO A 239 -24.32 -17.28 62.27
CA PRO A 239 -24.58 -16.65 60.97
C PRO A 239 -25.26 -17.64 60.04
N GLU A 240 -26.41 -17.20 59.55
CA GLU A 240 -27.25 -17.84 58.56
C GLU A 240 -26.64 -17.69 57.15
N LYS A 241 -26.95 -18.66 56.30
CA LYS A 241 -26.59 -18.78 54.88
C LYS A 241 -27.02 -17.58 54.03
N ALA A 242 -26.27 -17.31 52.95
CA ALA A 242 -26.76 -17.10 51.57
C ALA A 242 -25.54 -16.74 50.69
N GLU A 243 -25.04 -17.60 49.79
CA GLU A 243 -25.54 -17.84 48.43
C GLU A 243 -26.00 -16.57 47.68
N ARG A 244 -25.15 -16.07 46.76
CA ARG A 244 -25.59 -15.81 45.39
C ARG A 244 -24.42 -15.72 44.39
N PRO A 245 -24.48 -16.47 43.27
CA PRO A 245 -23.55 -16.34 42.15
C PRO A 245 -24.02 -15.28 41.14
N GLU A 246 -23.15 -15.06 40.14
CA GLU A 246 -23.42 -14.51 38.81
C GLU A 246 -23.65 -13.00 38.64
N LYS A 247 -22.64 -12.35 38.03
CA LYS A 247 -22.90 -11.40 36.93
C LYS A 247 -21.82 -11.52 35.86
N ALA A 248 -22.31 -11.87 34.68
CA ALA A 248 -21.60 -12.09 33.44
C ALA A 248 -20.75 -10.87 33.03
N GLU A 249 -19.50 -11.15 32.65
CA GLU A 249 -18.68 -10.23 31.88
C GLU A 249 -19.16 -10.25 30.44
N ARG A 250 -19.53 -9.07 29.96
CA ARG A 250 -20.10 -8.80 28.64
C ARG A 250 -19.00 -8.94 27.58
N PRO A 251 -19.12 -9.81 26.56
CA PRO A 251 -18.14 -9.84 25.48
C PRO A 251 -18.20 -8.54 24.67
N GLU A 252 -17.03 -7.95 24.46
CA GLU A 252 -16.80 -6.83 23.57
C GLU A 252 -17.19 -7.18 22.13
N ARG A 253 -17.79 -6.20 21.47
CA ARG A 253 -18.23 -6.26 20.07
C ARG A 253 -17.08 -6.64 19.15
N THR A 254 -17.30 -7.73 18.43
CA THR A 254 -16.69 -8.03 17.13
C THR A 254 -16.75 -6.83 16.19
N THR A 255 -15.58 -6.40 15.74
CA THR A 255 -15.36 -5.58 14.55
C THR A 255 -15.90 -6.31 13.33
N LYS A 256 -16.94 -5.74 12.71
CA LYS A 256 -17.37 -6.14 11.36
C LYS A 256 -16.45 -5.44 10.35
N THR A 257 -15.48 -6.17 9.83
CA THR A 257 -14.78 -5.80 8.61
C THR A 257 -15.70 -6.17 7.44
N PHE A 258 -16.32 -5.15 6.85
CA PHE A 258 -17.14 -5.27 5.66
C PHE A 258 -16.19 -5.47 4.47
N VAL A 259 -16.19 -6.67 3.88
CA VAL A 259 -15.56 -6.92 2.59
C VAL A 259 -16.60 -6.58 1.52
N ALA A 260 -16.27 -5.61 0.67
CA ALA A 260 -17.07 -5.25 -0.50
C ALA A 260 -17.00 -6.37 -1.56
N PRO A 261 -18.10 -6.72 -2.24
CA PRO A 261 -18.06 -7.61 -3.39
C PRO A 261 -17.54 -6.88 -4.63
N ILE A 262 -16.64 -7.55 -5.35
CA ILE A 262 -16.30 -7.31 -6.76
C ILE A 262 -17.36 -8.01 -7.62
#